data_AF-A0ABD0K1F1-F1
#
_entry.id   AF-A0ABD0K1F1-F1
#
_cell.length_a   1.000
_cell.length_b   1.000
_cell.length_c   1.000
_cell.angle_alpha   90.00
_cell.angle_beta   90.00
_cell.angle_gamma   90.00
#
_symmetry.space_group_name_H-M   'P 1'
#
loop_
_entity.id
_entity.type
_entity.pdbx_description
1 polymer ?
#
loop_
_entity_poly.entity_id
_entity_poly.type
_entity_poly.pdbx_seq_one_letter_code
_entity_poly.pdbx_strand_id
1 'polypeptide(L)'
;FGASNPLYGLKSWQTPHMPNAVFRAKEFSIFLPKDTEKVALGKPYHILPQKPTGGSSDLLLRLSIARFYPPAPKEQDSVLYRLLGMMHSRPFVEVRTPPRGTVACVRAYNSKYLHIVFRMHAEYQLNEPPTNPFWFTPAQFAGDLVISRDGSHVAYFHMEVPNTRRLNVDMEWLLEGSKENTDDMRAGIGYMPKMEWTITGASHLPAEEQRAAENKNPEEPDFQEKAPEDVKKPDEFLWDSLIDRESALRLIETEFYPFKMVTYHNLTKAHQLSREQNKPIHAVLLWGPPQTLRETSLESPQVISLLQQRFVSTWALKVDLQALEKDENDPVMSEFAKTLLAEYKFPVTMMVIAPNRTIVHKVNANDFFEMTRSVFGTG
;
A
#
# COMPACT_ATOMS: atom_id res chain seq x y z
N PHE A 1 25.09 -5.46 24.03
CA PHE A 1 24.93 -4.62 22.82
C PHE A 1 24.31 -3.31 23.27
N GLY A 2 25.06 -2.21 23.22
CA GLY A 2 24.64 -0.93 23.82
C GLY A 2 23.67 -0.12 22.97
N ALA A 3 23.08 0.91 23.57
CA ALA A 3 22.17 1.89 22.97
C ALA A 3 22.81 2.79 21.88
N SER A 4 24.02 2.48 21.40
CA SER A 4 24.65 3.14 20.27
C SER A 4 24.46 2.38 18.94
N ASN A 5 23.91 1.15 18.98
CA ASN A 5 23.65 0.40 17.75
C ASN A 5 22.35 0.90 17.08
N PRO A 6 22.38 1.39 15.83
CA PRO A 6 21.17 1.87 15.15
C PRO A 6 20.11 0.77 14.95
N LEU A 7 20.50 -0.51 14.96
CA LEU A 7 19.59 -1.65 14.84
C LEU A 7 19.01 -2.11 16.18
N TYR A 8 19.25 -1.37 17.28
CA TYR A 8 18.82 -1.76 18.61
C TYR A 8 17.31 -1.98 18.70
N GLY A 9 16.50 -1.01 18.26
CA GLY A 9 15.04 -1.11 18.31
C GLY A 9 14.50 -2.29 17.52
N LEU A 10 15.03 -2.53 16.31
CA LEU A 10 14.66 -3.70 15.50
C LEU A 10 14.98 -5.02 16.22
N LYS A 11 16.16 -5.14 16.84
CA LYS A 11 16.55 -6.35 17.57
C LYS A 11 15.75 -6.54 18.86
N SER A 12 15.29 -5.44 19.46
CA SER A 12 14.56 -5.46 20.73
C SER A 12 13.07 -5.77 20.54
N TRP A 13 12.53 -5.47 19.35
CA TRP A 13 11.15 -5.73 19.02
C TRP A 13 10.93 -7.21 18.66
N GLN A 14 10.67 -8.03 19.68
CA GLN A 14 10.47 -9.47 19.56
C GLN A 14 9.00 -9.90 19.68
N THR A 15 8.17 -9.08 20.33
CA THR A 15 6.76 -9.38 20.61
C THR A 15 5.89 -8.14 20.37
N PRO A 16 4.58 -8.31 20.11
CA PRO A 16 3.64 -7.19 20.10
C PRO A 16 3.67 -6.41 21.41
N HIS A 17 3.51 -5.10 21.34
CA HIS A 17 3.41 -4.22 22.51
C HIS A 17 2.18 -4.54 23.38
N MET A 18 1.03 -4.80 22.76
CA MET A 18 -0.20 -5.27 23.40
C MET A 18 -0.76 -6.44 22.59
N PRO A 19 -0.58 -7.69 23.03
CA PRO A 19 -1.01 -8.87 22.27
C PRO A 19 -2.54 -8.98 22.15
N ASN A 20 -3.28 -8.34 23.06
CA ASN A 20 -4.75 -8.28 23.04
C ASN A 20 -5.21 -6.87 23.40
N ALA A 21 -6.30 -6.42 22.81
CA ALA A 21 -6.96 -5.16 23.15
C ALA A 21 -8.46 -5.23 22.83
N VAL A 22 -9.25 -4.45 23.57
CA VAL A 22 -10.71 -4.35 23.36
C VAL A 22 -11.03 -3.08 22.59
N PHE A 23 -11.89 -3.22 21.59
CA PHE A 23 -12.37 -2.14 20.74
C PHE A 23 -13.90 -2.14 20.71
N ARG A 24 -14.51 -0.96 20.67
CA ARG A 24 -15.95 -0.84 20.47
C ARG A 24 -16.23 -1.03 18.98
N ALA A 25 -17.27 -1.79 18.63
CA ALA A 25 -17.65 -2.00 17.23
C ALA A 25 -17.83 -0.67 16.47
N LYS A 26 -18.39 0.35 17.15
CA LYS A 26 -18.60 1.68 16.56
C LYS A 26 -17.30 2.36 16.12
N GLU A 27 -16.16 2.07 16.73
CA GLU A 27 -14.86 2.60 16.31
C GLU A 27 -14.49 2.17 14.89
N PHE A 28 -14.98 1.00 14.44
CA PHE A 28 -14.78 0.51 13.07
C PHE A 28 -15.73 1.15 12.05
N SER A 29 -16.64 2.04 12.46
CA SER A 29 -17.52 2.75 11.51
C SER A 29 -16.75 3.61 10.52
N ILE A 30 -15.50 3.99 10.83
CA ILE A 30 -14.62 4.72 9.90
C ILE A 30 -14.36 3.96 8.59
N PHE A 31 -14.51 2.63 8.61
CA PHE A 31 -14.31 1.78 7.43
C PHE A 31 -15.54 1.75 6.52
N LEU A 32 -16.71 2.20 6.99
CA LEU A 32 -17.93 2.20 6.19
C LEU A 32 -17.85 3.23 5.07
N PRO A 33 -18.42 2.94 3.89
CA PRO A 33 -18.63 3.96 2.87
C PRO A 33 -19.61 5.03 3.37
N LYS A 34 -19.58 6.22 2.74
CA LYS A 34 -20.48 7.34 3.09
C LYS A 34 -21.97 6.99 2.94
N ASP A 35 -22.31 6.12 1.98
CA ASP A 35 -23.66 5.63 1.73
C ASP A 35 -23.62 4.10 1.76
N THR A 36 -24.21 3.52 2.82
CA THR A 36 -24.24 2.07 3.06
C THR A 36 -25.47 1.39 2.44
N GLU A 37 -26.42 2.17 1.91
CA GLU A 37 -27.62 1.69 1.22
C GLU A 37 -27.36 1.57 -0.28
N LYS A 38 -26.62 2.52 -0.87
CA LYS A 38 -26.25 2.53 -2.30
C LYS A 38 -24.79 2.13 -2.51
N VAL A 39 -24.46 0.93 -2.07
CA VAL A 39 -23.11 0.38 -2.19
C VAL A 39 -22.78 0.05 -3.64
N ALA A 40 -21.72 0.66 -4.17
CA ALA A 40 -21.10 0.26 -5.43
C ALA A 40 -19.96 -0.73 -5.15
N LEU A 41 -20.13 -2.00 -5.54
CA LEU A 41 -19.10 -3.02 -5.36
C LEU A 41 -17.78 -2.63 -6.04
N GLY A 42 -16.68 -2.85 -5.33
CA GLY A 42 -15.33 -2.58 -5.82
C GLY A 42 -14.96 -1.11 -5.95
N LYS A 43 -15.91 -0.17 -5.82
CA LYS A 43 -15.63 1.26 -5.90
C LYS A 43 -14.75 1.69 -4.73
N PRO A 44 -13.50 2.15 -4.97
CA PRO A 44 -12.63 2.58 -3.89
C PRO A 44 -13.13 3.86 -3.20
N TYR A 45 -12.83 3.97 -1.91
CA TYR A 45 -13.01 5.18 -1.13
C TYR A 45 -11.88 5.32 -0.10
N HIS A 46 -11.52 6.57 0.21
CA HIS A 46 -10.48 6.87 1.19
C HIS A 46 -11.06 6.88 2.59
N ILE A 47 -10.47 6.06 3.48
CA ILE A 47 -10.66 6.17 4.93
C ILE A 47 -9.73 7.27 5.44
N LEU A 48 -8.46 7.22 5.01
CA LEU A 48 -7.49 8.29 5.22
C LEU A 48 -6.96 8.78 3.87
N PRO A 49 -6.90 10.11 3.64
CA PRO A 49 -6.42 10.66 2.39
C PRO A 49 -4.92 10.36 2.19
N GLN A 50 -4.50 10.31 0.93
CA GLN A 50 -3.08 10.13 0.58
C GLN A 50 -2.27 11.44 0.73
N LYS A 51 -2.94 12.60 0.62
CA LYS A 51 -2.33 13.92 0.66
C LYS A 51 -2.51 14.54 2.05
N PRO A 52 -1.46 15.17 2.63
CA PRO A 52 -1.59 15.86 3.91
C PRO A 52 -2.63 16.97 3.85
N THR A 53 -3.38 17.15 4.94
CA THR A 53 -4.29 18.29 5.08
C THR A 53 -3.51 19.57 5.37
N GLY A 54 -3.38 20.47 4.39
CA GLY A 54 -2.76 21.79 4.53
C GLY A 54 -1.96 22.20 3.30
N GLY A 55 -2.48 23.14 2.50
CA GLY A 55 -1.93 23.48 1.20
C GLY A 55 -0.55 24.16 1.26
N SER A 56 0.43 23.56 0.58
CA SER A 56 1.38 24.21 -0.33
C SER A 56 2.27 23.14 -1.00
N SER A 57 2.43 23.24 -2.32
CA SER A 57 3.29 22.41 -3.21
C SER A 57 3.54 20.94 -2.81
N ASP A 58 2.60 20.13 -3.26
CA ASP A 58 2.34 18.70 -3.02
C ASP A 58 3.32 17.70 -3.67
N LEU A 59 4.59 18.09 -3.88
CA LEU A 59 5.58 17.24 -4.59
C LEU A 59 6.81 16.86 -3.76
N LEU A 60 7.06 17.47 -2.60
CA LEU A 60 8.34 17.31 -1.89
C LEU A 60 8.28 17.32 -0.35
N LEU A 61 7.11 17.38 0.28
CA LEU A 61 7.01 17.32 1.75
C LEU A 61 7.23 15.88 2.25
N ARG A 62 8.48 15.43 2.24
CA ARG A 62 8.94 14.33 3.09
C ARG A 62 8.86 14.82 4.53
N LEU A 63 8.07 14.14 5.35
CA LEU A 63 8.03 14.42 6.78
C LEU A 63 9.42 14.12 7.38
N SER A 64 9.85 14.89 8.39
CA SER A 64 11.19 14.78 8.98
C SER A 64 11.50 13.34 9.43
N ILE A 65 12.73 12.91 9.14
CA ILE A 65 13.29 11.62 9.52
C ILE A 65 13.75 11.59 10.99
N ALA A 66 13.95 12.75 11.63
CA ALA A 66 14.36 12.87 13.03
C ALA A 66 13.20 12.74 14.04
N ARG A 67 11.97 12.48 13.58
CA ARG A 67 10.84 12.28 14.50
C ARG A 67 11.02 10.99 15.28
N PHE A 68 10.86 11.09 16.60
CA PHE A 68 10.85 9.93 17.49
C PHE A 68 9.42 9.49 17.82
N TYR A 69 8.57 10.44 18.18
CA TYR A 69 7.23 10.16 18.68
C TYR A 69 6.18 10.50 17.64
N PRO A 70 5.16 9.64 17.47
CA PRO A 70 4.06 9.93 16.57
C PRO A 70 3.25 11.13 17.08
N PRO A 71 2.63 11.91 16.18
CA PRO A 71 1.68 12.93 16.58
C PRO A 71 0.49 12.29 17.30
N ALA A 72 -0.20 13.06 18.14
CA ALA A 72 -1.44 12.60 18.76
C ALA A 72 -2.46 12.21 17.66
N PRO A 73 -3.16 11.07 17.80
CA PRO A 73 -4.16 10.67 16.82
C PRO A 73 -5.30 11.68 16.78
N LYS A 74 -5.84 11.90 15.59
CA LYS A 74 -7.10 12.62 15.39
C LYS A 74 -8.24 11.68 15.76
N GLU A 75 -9.39 12.21 16.14
CA GLU A 75 -10.55 11.40 16.52
C GLU A 75 -10.92 10.37 15.41
N GLN A 76 -10.84 10.81 14.16
CA GLN A 76 -11.15 10.01 12.97
C GLN A 76 -10.16 8.87 12.66
N ASP A 77 -8.93 8.90 13.18
CA ASP A 77 -7.90 7.86 12.94
C ASP A 77 -7.46 7.13 14.21
N SER A 78 -8.12 7.41 15.34
CA SER A 78 -7.84 6.83 16.66
C SER A 78 -7.84 5.30 16.65
N VAL A 79 -8.82 4.65 15.99
CA VAL A 79 -8.88 3.18 15.92
C VAL A 79 -7.69 2.59 15.16
N LEU A 80 -7.23 3.25 14.09
CA LEU A 80 -6.07 2.81 13.30
C LEU A 80 -4.78 2.97 14.12
N TYR A 81 -4.63 4.11 14.79
CA TYR A 81 -3.53 4.36 15.70
C TYR A 81 -3.47 3.31 16.82
N ARG A 82 -4.62 2.99 17.44
CA ARG A 82 -4.73 1.98 18.50
C ARG A 82 -4.42 0.57 17.99
N LEU A 83 -4.96 0.17 16.83
CA LEU A 83 -4.66 -1.13 16.20
C LEU A 83 -3.16 -1.28 15.94
N LEU A 84 -2.55 -0.29 15.28
CA LEU A 84 -1.10 -0.30 15.02
C LEU A 84 -0.28 -0.26 16.31
N GLY A 85 -0.76 0.47 17.31
CA GLY A 85 -0.19 0.59 18.65
C GLY A 85 -0.11 -0.73 19.41
N MET A 86 -0.95 -1.71 19.05
CA MET A 86 -0.84 -3.07 19.59
C MET A 86 0.47 -3.75 19.21
N MET A 87 1.06 -3.43 18.05
CA MET A 87 2.32 -4.05 17.62
C MET A 87 3.54 -3.32 18.18
N HIS A 88 3.51 -1.99 18.20
CA HIS A 88 4.61 -1.17 18.73
C HIS A 88 4.08 0.16 19.27
N SER A 89 4.67 0.70 20.33
CA SER A 89 4.20 1.90 21.03
C SER A 89 4.30 3.21 20.23
N ARG A 90 5.04 3.20 19.11
CA ARG A 90 5.27 4.38 18.24
C ARG A 90 4.81 4.13 16.79
N PRO A 91 3.50 3.96 16.54
CA PRO A 91 2.96 3.84 15.20
C PRO A 91 2.77 5.22 14.56
N PHE A 92 3.16 5.37 13.31
CA PHE A 92 2.89 6.53 12.48
C PHE A 92 1.86 6.15 11.41
N VAL A 93 0.63 6.58 11.60
CA VAL A 93 -0.47 6.41 10.62
C VAL A 93 -0.20 7.25 9.36
N GLU A 94 0.39 8.43 9.54
CA GLU A 94 0.85 9.27 8.43
C GLU A 94 2.33 9.02 8.15
N VAL A 95 2.60 8.25 7.09
CA VAL A 95 3.95 7.85 6.70
C VAL A 95 4.74 8.97 6.03
N ARG A 96 6.06 9.00 6.27
CA ARG A 96 7.00 9.98 5.69
C ARG A 96 7.04 9.94 4.17
N THR A 97 6.98 8.76 3.57
CA THR A 97 7.14 8.54 2.12
C THR A 97 5.88 7.91 1.51
N PRO A 98 5.46 8.32 0.29
CA PRO A 98 4.38 7.66 -0.42
C PRO A 98 4.67 6.17 -0.68
N PRO A 99 3.63 5.34 -0.86
CA PRO A 99 2.19 5.65 -0.76
C PRO A 99 1.73 5.93 0.68
N ARG A 100 0.74 6.82 0.84
CA ARG A 100 0.18 7.29 2.12
C ARG A 100 -1.30 6.95 2.26
N GLY A 101 -1.78 6.83 3.49
CA GLY A 101 -3.21 6.77 3.79
C GLY A 101 -3.80 5.36 3.71
N THR A 102 -5.13 5.31 3.71
CA THR A 102 -5.91 4.07 3.76
C THR A 102 -7.05 4.14 2.76
N VAL A 103 -7.14 3.14 1.88
CA VAL A 103 -8.18 3.00 0.87
C VAL A 103 -8.90 1.69 1.08
N ALA A 104 -10.22 1.72 1.00
CA ALA A 104 -11.09 0.56 1.13
C ALA A 104 -12.03 0.45 -0.06
N CYS A 105 -12.61 -0.73 -0.26
CA CYS A 105 -13.79 -0.90 -1.09
C CYS A 105 -14.70 -1.97 -0.49
N VAL A 106 -15.99 -1.89 -0.80
CA VAL A 106 -16.92 -2.97 -0.46
C VAL A 106 -16.80 -4.07 -1.51
N ARG A 107 -16.41 -5.27 -1.07
CA ARG A 107 -16.24 -6.46 -1.92
C ARG A 107 -17.54 -7.27 -2.01
N ALA A 108 -18.32 -7.32 -0.93
CA ALA A 108 -19.58 -8.04 -0.88
C ALA A 108 -20.58 -7.33 0.04
N TYR A 109 -21.87 -7.58 -0.14
CA TYR A 109 -22.88 -7.15 0.80
C TYR A 109 -24.07 -8.11 0.83
N ASN A 110 -24.84 -8.05 1.92
CA ASN A 110 -26.20 -8.54 1.99
C ASN A 110 -27.08 -7.54 2.76
N SER A 111 -28.33 -7.89 3.07
CA SER A 111 -29.25 -7.03 3.82
C SER A 111 -28.69 -6.48 5.15
N LYS A 112 -27.80 -7.20 5.84
CA LYS A 112 -27.30 -6.88 7.18
C LYS A 112 -25.84 -6.41 7.21
N TYR A 113 -24.98 -7.00 6.38
CA TYR A 113 -23.53 -6.88 6.46
C TYR A 113 -22.90 -6.36 5.18
N LEU A 114 -21.79 -5.64 5.37
CA LEU A 114 -20.84 -5.30 4.33
C LEU A 114 -19.54 -6.09 4.56
N HIS A 115 -18.99 -6.66 3.48
CA HIS A 115 -17.64 -7.19 3.44
C HIS A 115 -16.71 -6.17 2.81
N ILE A 116 -15.84 -5.59 3.62
CA ILE A 116 -14.94 -4.50 3.27
C ILE A 116 -13.52 -5.04 3.26
N VAL A 117 -12.82 -4.79 2.16
CA VAL A 117 -11.37 -5.01 2.09
C VAL A 117 -10.67 -3.67 2.00
N PHE A 118 -9.50 -3.56 2.62
CA PHE A 118 -8.76 -2.30 2.64
C PHE A 118 -7.25 -2.52 2.56
N ARG A 119 -6.57 -1.45 2.16
CA ARG A 119 -5.12 -1.34 2.16
C ARG A 119 -4.72 -0.08 2.90
N MET A 120 -3.80 -0.22 3.84
CA MET A 120 -3.28 0.86 4.67
C MET A 120 -1.76 0.94 4.56
N HIS A 121 -1.25 2.16 4.60
CA HIS A 121 0.18 2.45 4.75
C HIS A 121 0.43 3.14 6.09
N ALA A 122 1.29 2.53 6.90
CA ALA A 122 1.75 3.05 8.17
C ALA A 122 3.22 2.62 8.38
N GLU A 123 3.92 3.30 9.28
CA GLU A 123 5.31 2.98 9.63
C GLU A 123 5.48 2.99 11.15
N TYR A 124 6.58 2.40 11.63
CA TYR A 124 6.95 2.38 13.03
C TYR A 124 8.31 3.03 13.21
N GLN A 125 8.44 3.80 14.29
CA GLN A 125 9.72 4.30 14.74
C GLN A 125 10.18 3.44 15.92
N LEU A 126 11.33 2.77 15.80
CA LEU A 126 11.73 1.72 16.75
C LEU A 126 12.70 2.19 17.84
N ASN A 127 13.48 3.24 17.60
CA ASN A 127 14.54 3.68 18.51
C ASN A 127 14.11 4.84 19.40
N GLU A 128 14.74 4.99 20.57
CA GLU A 128 14.59 6.18 21.41
C GLU A 128 15.93 6.91 21.54
N PRO A 129 15.92 8.23 21.82
CA PRO A 129 17.15 8.94 22.13
C PRO A 129 17.92 8.25 23.27
N PRO A 130 19.26 8.17 23.21
CA PRO A 130 20.14 8.88 22.27
C PRO A 130 20.34 8.18 20.92
N THR A 131 19.75 6.99 20.70
CA THR A 131 19.90 6.27 19.43
C THR A 131 19.14 7.01 18.34
N ASN A 132 19.76 7.23 17.18
CA ASN A 132 19.09 7.85 16.05
C ASN A 132 17.84 7.06 15.61
N PRO A 133 16.84 7.71 15.00
CA PRO A 133 15.64 7.02 14.56
C PRO A 133 15.93 5.85 13.62
N PHE A 134 15.18 4.77 13.86
CA PHE A 134 15.10 3.62 12.98
C PHE A 134 13.65 3.47 12.57
N TRP A 135 13.40 3.57 11.28
CA TRP A 135 12.08 3.48 10.69
C TRP A 135 11.87 2.09 10.11
N PHE A 136 10.75 1.48 10.44
CA PHE A 136 10.31 0.20 9.93
C PHE A 136 8.96 0.38 9.24
N THR A 137 8.93 0.17 7.93
CA THR A 137 7.79 0.52 7.08
C THR A 137 7.31 -0.72 6.35
N PRO A 138 6.22 -1.35 6.80
CA PRO A 138 5.56 -2.40 6.03
C PRO A 138 5.18 -1.92 4.64
N ALA A 139 5.37 -2.79 3.64
CA ALA A 139 5.03 -2.48 2.26
C ALA A 139 3.54 -2.17 2.09
N GLN A 140 2.69 -2.79 2.90
CA GLN A 140 1.28 -2.46 3.12
C GLN A 140 0.75 -3.26 4.31
N PHE A 141 -0.36 -2.80 4.88
CA PHE A 141 -1.29 -3.64 5.61
C PHE A 141 -2.48 -3.96 4.71
N ALA A 142 -2.85 -5.24 4.62
CA ALA A 142 -4.06 -5.70 3.94
C ALA A 142 -5.09 -6.09 4.99
N GLY A 143 -6.30 -5.56 4.85
CA GLY A 143 -7.38 -5.77 5.81
C GLY A 143 -8.63 -6.35 5.19
N ASP A 144 -9.37 -7.09 6.01
CA ASP A 144 -10.62 -7.77 5.72
C ASP A 144 -11.55 -7.60 6.92
N LEU A 145 -12.72 -7.01 6.69
CA LEU A 145 -13.68 -6.61 7.71
C LEU A 145 -15.10 -7.01 7.28
N VAL A 146 -15.82 -7.72 8.12
CA VAL A 146 -17.27 -7.90 7.99
C VAL A 146 -17.95 -7.12 9.10
N ILE A 147 -18.73 -6.11 8.72
CA ILE A 147 -19.36 -5.16 9.63
C ILE A 147 -20.82 -4.93 9.23
N SER A 148 -21.69 -4.70 10.21
CA SER A 148 -23.08 -4.33 9.95
C SER A 148 -23.15 -2.97 9.25
N ARG A 149 -24.20 -2.76 8.45
CA ARG A 149 -24.38 -1.51 7.68
C ARG A 149 -24.44 -0.22 8.51
N ASP A 150 -24.79 -0.33 9.79
CA ASP A 150 -24.85 0.78 10.76
C ASP A 150 -23.58 0.92 11.64
N GLY A 151 -22.62 0.00 11.47
CA GLY A 151 -21.37 -0.06 12.25
C GLY A 151 -21.56 -0.49 13.70
N SER A 152 -22.73 -1.02 14.08
CA SER A 152 -23.00 -1.47 15.45
C SER A 152 -22.38 -2.84 15.77
N HIS A 153 -22.05 -3.65 14.76
CA HIS A 153 -21.56 -5.00 14.94
C HIS A 153 -20.44 -5.37 13.96
N VAL A 154 -19.30 -5.79 14.48
CA VAL A 154 -18.18 -6.39 13.73
C VAL A 154 -18.24 -7.90 13.89
N ALA A 155 -18.50 -8.59 12.78
CA ALA A 155 -18.60 -10.05 12.73
C ALA A 155 -17.25 -10.72 12.43
N TYR A 156 -16.38 -10.04 11.67
CA TYR A 156 -15.06 -10.54 11.30
C TYR A 156 -14.08 -9.38 11.16
N PHE A 157 -12.85 -9.55 11.64
CA PHE A 157 -11.77 -8.62 11.36
C PHE A 157 -10.45 -9.40 11.25
N HIS A 158 -9.74 -9.14 10.17
CA HIS A 158 -8.38 -9.61 9.94
C HIS A 158 -7.57 -8.48 9.27
N MET A 159 -6.38 -8.24 9.77
CA MET A 159 -5.42 -7.32 9.14
C MET A 159 -4.04 -7.93 9.22
N GLU A 160 -3.24 -7.83 8.16
CA GLU A 160 -1.91 -8.42 8.13
C GLU A 160 -0.93 -7.59 7.29
N VAL A 161 0.37 -7.83 7.50
CA VAL A 161 1.40 -7.51 6.51
C VAL A 161 1.53 -8.72 5.57
N PRO A 162 1.10 -8.63 4.30
CA PRO A 162 1.12 -9.79 3.41
C PRO A 162 2.51 -10.36 3.22
N ASN A 163 2.65 -11.67 3.32
CA ASN A 163 3.91 -12.39 3.27
C ASN A 163 4.12 -13.19 1.96
N THR A 164 3.23 -12.99 0.97
CA THR A 164 3.26 -13.66 -0.34
C THR A 164 4.40 -13.18 -1.25
N ARG A 165 5.00 -12.03 -0.95
CA ARG A 165 6.17 -11.48 -1.66
C ARG A 165 7.44 -11.75 -0.85
N ARG A 166 8.57 -11.93 -1.55
CA ARG A 166 9.88 -12.19 -0.93
C ARG A 166 10.38 -11.06 -0.02
N LEU A 167 9.92 -9.83 -0.26
CA LEU A 167 10.26 -8.62 0.48
C LEU A 167 8.96 -7.86 0.73
N ASN A 168 8.71 -7.48 1.98
CA ASN A 168 7.45 -6.84 2.39
C ASN A 168 7.63 -5.78 3.49
N VAL A 169 8.87 -5.42 3.84
CA VAL A 169 9.18 -4.31 4.76
C VAL A 169 10.38 -3.53 4.25
N ASP A 170 10.32 -2.21 4.39
CA ASP A 170 11.43 -1.29 4.17
C ASP A 170 11.94 -0.77 5.51
N MET A 171 13.23 -0.48 5.59
CA MET A 171 13.90 -0.07 6.82
C MET A 171 14.87 1.05 6.51
N GLU A 172 14.78 2.13 7.28
CA GLU A 172 15.60 3.31 7.08
C GLU A 172 16.17 3.79 8.42
N TRP A 173 17.47 4.07 8.48
CA TRP A 173 18.10 4.59 9.69
C TRP A 173 19.27 5.50 9.39
N LEU A 174 19.57 6.36 10.36
CA LEU A 174 20.71 7.25 10.35
C LEU A 174 21.89 6.62 11.09
N LEU A 175 23.11 6.80 10.57
CA LEU A 175 24.34 6.40 11.25
C LEU A 175 24.66 7.34 12.42
N GLU A 176 25.48 6.89 13.36
CA GLU A 176 25.87 7.71 14.50
C GLU A 176 26.69 8.94 14.01
N GLY A 177 26.33 10.14 14.50
CA GLY A 177 26.98 11.40 14.10
C GLY A 177 26.45 12.05 12.81
N SER A 178 25.53 11.41 12.07
CA SER A 178 24.90 12.02 10.89
C SER A 178 23.90 13.12 11.27
N LYS A 179 23.85 14.19 10.48
CA LYS A 179 22.80 15.24 10.58
C LYS A 179 21.69 14.93 9.55
N GLU A 180 20.48 15.47 9.75
CA GLU A 180 19.32 15.22 8.87
C GLU A 180 19.57 15.47 7.36
N ASN A 181 20.60 16.24 6.98
CA ASN A 181 20.91 16.64 5.61
C ASN A 181 22.20 16.01 5.03
N THR A 182 22.72 14.91 5.61
CA THR A 182 23.86 14.18 5.03
C THR A 182 23.41 12.88 4.36
N ASP A 183 24.11 12.45 3.29
CA ASP A 183 23.89 11.18 2.56
C ASP A 183 24.15 9.91 3.41
N ASP A 184 24.17 10.04 4.74
CA ASP A 184 24.49 8.98 5.69
C ASP A 184 23.28 8.11 6.06
N MET A 185 22.13 8.35 5.42
CA MET A 185 20.95 7.51 5.54
C MET A 185 21.24 6.13 4.92
N ARG A 186 20.93 5.08 5.67
CA ARG A 186 20.96 3.71 5.18
C ARG A 186 19.54 3.24 4.97
N ALA A 187 19.34 2.51 3.88
CA ALA A 187 18.10 1.81 3.58
C ALA A 187 18.38 0.31 3.48
N GLY A 188 17.42 -0.50 3.91
CA GLY A 188 17.46 -1.94 3.81
C GLY A 188 16.05 -2.47 3.60
N ILE A 189 15.91 -3.54 2.83
CA ILE A 189 14.63 -4.18 2.58
C ILE A 189 14.65 -5.55 3.23
N GLY A 190 13.57 -5.90 3.93
CA GLY A 190 13.45 -7.13 4.70
C GLY A 190 12.23 -7.95 4.34
N TYR A 191 12.09 -9.05 5.06
CA TYR A 191 10.93 -9.94 5.02
C TYR A 191 10.41 -10.16 6.44
N MET A 192 9.16 -9.79 6.66
CA MET A 192 8.38 -10.06 7.85
C MET A 192 7.48 -11.27 7.55
N PRO A 193 7.76 -12.45 8.13
CA PRO A 193 6.99 -13.65 7.83
C PRO A 193 5.56 -13.58 8.36
N LYS A 194 5.35 -12.85 9.47
CA LYS A 194 4.07 -12.78 10.15
C LYS A 194 3.94 -11.51 10.99
N MET A 195 2.92 -10.71 10.69
CA MET A 195 2.44 -9.60 11.51
C MET A 195 0.95 -9.48 11.23
N GLU A 196 0.11 -9.89 12.17
CA GLU A 196 -1.33 -10.06 11.96
C GLU A 196 -2.15 -9.63 13.18
N TRP A 197 -3.38 -9.19 12.91
CA TRP A 197 -4.43 -8.92 13.86
C TRP A 197 -5.63 -9.76 13.47
N THR A 198 -6.20 -10.46 14.44
CA THR A 198 -7.42 -11.24 14.28
C THR A 198 -8.38 -10.90 15.40
N ILE A 199 -9.67 -10.90 15.08
CA ILE A 199 -10.71 -10.88 16.11
C ILE A 199 -10.84 -12.26 16.77
N THR A 200 -11.05 -12.30 18.07
CA THR A 200 -11.19 -13.55 18.84
C THR A 200 -12.63 -14.05 18.95
N GLY A 201 -13.62 -13.17 18.75
CA GLY A 201 -15.06 -13.46 18.81
C GLY A 201 -15.85 -12.33 18.16
N ALA A 202 -17.04 -12.59 17.63
CA ALA A 202 -17.86 -11.52 17.08
C ALA A 202 -18.18 -10.46 18.16
N SER A 203 -18.35 -9.21 17.75
CA SER A 203 -18.68 -8.14 18.70
C SER A 203 -20.04 -8.43 19.36
N HIS A 204 -20.12 -8.23 20.66
CA HIS A 204 -21.32 -8.47 21.45
C HIS A 204 -21.58 -7.27 22.35
N LEU A 205 -22.84 -7.10 22.75
CA LEU A 205 -23.21 -6.08 23.73
C LEU A 205 -22.58 -6.43 25.09
N PRO A 206 -22.10 -5.46 25.87
CA PRO A 206 -21.72 -5.69 27.26
C PRO A 206 -22.90 -6.24 28.08
N ALA A 207 -22.62 -7.03 29.13
CA ALA A 207 -23.65 -7.63 29.98
C ALA A 207 -24.74 -6.65 30.47
N GLU A 208 -24.35 -5.42 30.83
CA GLU A 208 -25.29 -4.38 31.27
C GLU A 208 -26.28 -3.97 30.16
N GLU A 209 -25.80 -3.81 28.93
CA GLU A 209 -26.63 -3.47 27.78
C GLU A 209 -27.47 -4.67 27.32
N GLN A 210 -26.97 -5.90 27.47
CA GLN A 210 -27.76 -7.11 27.24
C GLN A 210 -28.96 -7.18 28.21
N ARG A 211 -28.73 -6.89 29.51
CA ARG A 211 -29.80 -6.84 30.52
C ARG A 211 -30.86 -5.80 30.20
N ALA A 212 -30.42 -4.59 29.82
CA ALA A 212 -31.31 -3.51 29.42
C ALA A 212 -32.14 -3.88 28.18
N ALA A 213 -31.52 -4.50 27.17
CA ALA A 213 -32.21 -4.93 25.95
C ALA A 213 -33.22 -6.06 26.20
N GLU A 214 -32.97 -6.92 27.19
CA GLU A 214 -33.89 -7.99 27.61
C GLU A 214 -34.96 -7.52 28.61
N ASN A 215 -35.04 -6.22 28.93
CA ASN A 215 -35.90 -5.66 29.98
C ASN A 215 -35.75 -6.38 31.34
N LYS A 216 -34.54 -6.89 31.64
CA LYS A 216 -34.26 -7.61 32.89
C LYS A 216 -33.79 -6.65 33.98
N ASN A 217 -34.16 -6.96 35.21
CA ASN A 217 -33.79 -6.15 36.36
C ASN A 217 -32.27 -6.27 36.62
N PRO A 218 -31.54 -5.19 36.92
CA PRO A 218 -30.08 -5.23 37.11
C PRO A 218 -29.60 -6.18 38.22
N GLU A 219 -30.49 -6.51 39.16
CA GLU A 219 -30.25 -7.33 40.34
C GLU A 219 -30.66 -8.81 40.18
N GLU A 220 -31.11 -9.25 38.99
CA GLU A 220 -31.44 -10.67 38.77
C GLU A 220 -30.18 -11.55 38.88
N PRO A 221 -30.13 -12.49 39.86
CA PRO A 221 -28.93 -13.29 40.14
C PRO A 221 -28.67 -14.41 39.11
N ASP A 222 -29.61 -14.67 38.20
CA ASP A 222 -29.53 -15.75 37.19
C ASP A 222 -29.35 -15.21 35.75
N PHE A 223 -28.82 -13.98 35.61
CA PHE A 223 -28.49 -13.47 34.28
C PHE A 223 -27.26 -14.19 33.71
N GLN A 224 -27.49 -15.10 32.77
CA GLN A 224 -26.43 -15.68 31.95
C GLN A 224 -26.06 -14.72 30.83
N GLU A 225 -24.85 -14.15 30.92
CA GLU A 225 -24.28 -13.36 29.83
C GLU A 225 -24.19 -14.22 28.56
N LYS A 226 -24.71 -13.70 27.46
CA LYS A 226 -24.56 -14.37 26.16
C LYS A 226 -23.09 -14.34 25.78
N ALA A 227 -22.51 -15.53 25.67
CA ALA A 227 -21.16 -15.69 25.16
C ALA A 227 -21.05 -15.05 23.76
N PRO A 228 -19.87 -14.53 23.39
CA PRO A 228 -19.63 -14.02 22.04
C PRO A 228 -19.94 -15.12 21.01
N GLU A 229 -20.64 -14.76 19.93
CA GLU A 229 -20.80 -15.69 18.80
C GLU A 229 -19.42 -16.05 18.22
N ASP A 230 -19.29 -17.29 17.74
CA ASP A 230 -18.11 -17.73 17.01
C ASP A 230 -17.85 -16.82 15.80
N VAL A 231 -16.57 -16.57 15.53
CA VAL A 231 -16.14 -15.77 14.39
C VAL A 231 -16.47 -16.51 13.10
N LYS A 232 -17.47 -16.02 12.37
CA LYS A 232 -17.81 -16.50 11.03
C LYS A 232 -16.82 -15.92 10.04
N LYS A 233 -16.18 -16.75 9.22
CA LYS A 233 -15.32 -16.27 8.14
C LYS A 233 -16.18 -15.62 7.04
N PRO A 234 -15.62 -14.70 6.24
CA PRO A 234 -16.39 -14.03 5.19
C PRO A 234 -17.05 -14.98 4.17
N ASP A 235 -16.44 -16.15 3.91
CA ASP A 235 -16.98 -17.15 2.97
C ASP A 235 -18.18 -17.94 3.52
N GLU A 236 -18.48 -17.82 4.83
CA GLU A 236 -19.62 -18.47 5.49
C GLU A 236 -20.91 -17.62 5.41
N PHE A 237 -20.81 -16.37 4.95
CA PHE A 237 -21.95 -15.48 4.78
C PHE A 237 -22.62 -15.71 3.42
N LEU A 238 -23.95 -15.64 3.42
CA LEU A 238 -24.74 -15.57 2.19
C LEU A 238 -24.73 -14.13 1.69
N TRP A 239 -23.98 -13.87 0.63
CA TRP A 239 -23.86 -12.56 0.00
C TRP A 239 -24.89 -12.40 -1.12
N ASP A 240 -25.58 -11.26 -1.13
CA ASP A 240 -26.50 -10.90 -2.22
C ASP A 240 -25.71 -10.53 -3.48
N SER A 241 -24.52 -9.96 -3.31
CA SER A 241 -23.60 -9.60 -4.39
C SER A 241 -22.16 -9.62 -3.88
N LEU A 242 -21.23 -10.03 -4.75
CA LEU A 242 -19.83 -10.28 -4.42
C LEU A 242 -18.96 -10.05 -5.67
N ILE A 243 -17.77 -9.45 -5.48
CA ILE A 243 -16.66 -9.49 -6.44
C ILE A 243 -15.50 -10.32 -5.89
N ASP A 244 -14.64 -10.83 -6.77
CA ASP A 244 -13.47 -11.58 -6.33
C ASP A 244 -12.47 -10.69 -5.57
N ARG A 245 -11.73 -11.30 -4.64
CA ARG A 245 -10.82 -10.58 -3.75
C ARG A 245 -9.69 -9.91 -4.54
N GLU A 246 -9.19 -10.55 -5.59
CA GLU A 246 -8.09 -10.00 -6.37
C GLU A 246 -8.51 -8.75 -7.15
N SER A 247 -9.72 -8.74 -7.74
CA SER A 247 -10.29 -7.57 -8.39
C SER A 247 -10.47 -6.41 -7.41
N ALA A 248 -11.01 -6.67 -6.22
CA ALA A 248 -11.15 -5.65 -5.18
C ALA A 248 -9.78 -5.06 -4.80
N LEU A 249 -8.76 -5.90 -4.59
CA LEU A 249 -7.41 -5.45 -4.28
C LEU A 249 -6.74 -4.71 -5.45
N ARG A 250 -6.99 -5.11 -6.70
CA ARG A 250 -6.50 -4.38 -7.88
C ARG A 250 -7.09 -2.98 -7.95
N LEU A 251 -8.39 -2.83 -7.71
CA LEU A 251 -9.08 -1.53 -7.71
C LEU A 251 -8.57 -0.62 -6.58
N ILE A 252 -8.33 -1.17 -5.38
CA ILE A 252 -7.68 -0.43 -4.29
C ILE A 252 -6.25 -0.05 -4.67
N GLU A 253 -5.50 -0.96 -5.29
CA GLU A 253 -4.11 -0.73 -5.64
C GLU A 253 -3.95 0.38 -6.69
N THR A 254 -4.90 0.52 -7.63
CA THR A 254 -4.90 1.61 -8.61
C THR A 254 -5.10 2.99 -8.01
N GLU A 255 -5.69 3.12 -6.81
CA GLU A 255 -5.76 4.40 -6.10
C GLU A 255 -4.38 4.84 -5.60
N PHE A 256 -3.52 3.89 -5.20
CA PHE A 256 -2.15 4.20 -4.75
C PHE A 256 -1.17 4.30 -5.90
N TYR A 257 -1.44 3.60 -7.01
CA TYR A 257 -0.59 3.54 -8.17
C TYR A 257 -1.42 3.70 -9.44
N PRO A 258 -1.82 4.93 -9.79
CA PRO A 258 -2.67 5.18 -10.95
C PRO A 258 -2.10 4.60 -12.25
N PHE A 259 -0.78 4.57 -12.39
CA PHE A 259 -0.11 3.98 -13.55
C PHE A 259 -0.47 2.50 -13.77
N LYS A 260 -0.90 1.75 -12.74
CA LYS A 260 -1.36 0.36 -12.86
C LYS A 260 -2.70 0.20 -13.57
N MET A 261 -3.41 1.29 -13.84
CA MET A 261 -4.55 1.27 -14.76
C MET A 261 -4.12 0.96 -16.21
N VAL A 262 -2.86 1.22 -16.55
CA VAL A 262 -2.29 0.82 -17.83
C VAL A 262 -1.91 -0.66 -17.76
N THR A 263 -2.34 -1.45 -18.74
CA THR A 263 -1.89 -2.83 -18.86
C THR A 263 -0.47 -2.88 -19.41
N TYR A 264 0.46 -3.44 -18.63
CA TYR A 264 1.83 -3.68 -19.06
C TYR A 264 2.01 -5.15 -19.41
N HIS A 265 2.53 -5.40 -20.60
CA HIS A 265 2.88 -6.73 -21.06
C HIS A 265 4.39 -6.95 -20.90
N ASN A 266 4.84 -8.21 -20.92
CA ASN A 266 6.25 -8.50 -21.14
C ASN A 266 6.66 -8.07 -22.56
N LEU A 267 7.96 -7.90 -22.80
CA LEU A 267 8.45 -7.33 -24.05
C LEU A 267 7.99 -8.14 -25.28
N THR A 268 8.08 -9.47 -25.23
CA THR A 268 7.67 -10.35 -26.33
C THR A 268 6.20 -10.18 -26.68
N LYS A 269 5.32 -10.18 -25.67
CA LYS A 269 3.88 -9.99 -25.88
C LYS A 269 3.55 -8.57 -26.33
N ALA A 270 4.26 -7.57 -25.79
CA ALA A 270 4.10 -6.18 -26.23
C ALA A 270 4.47 -6.00 -27.70
N HIS A 271 5.56 -6.64 -28.15
CA HIS A 271 5.98 -6.64 -29.55
C HIS A 271 4.92 -7.30 -30.45
N GLN A 272 4.40 -8.46 -30.07
CA GLN A 272 3.32 -9.12 -30.80
C GLN A 272 2.09 -8.21 -30.94
N LEU A 273 1.58 -7.70 -29.82
CA LEU A 273 0.37 -6.86 -29.79
C LEU A 273 0.56 -5.54 -30.55
N SER A 274 1.75 -4.95 -30.48
CA SER A 274 2.09 -3.74 -31.21
C SER A 274 1.96 -3.92 -32.72
N ARG A 275 2.41 -5.07 -33.25
CA ARG A 275 2.27 -5.42 -34.66
C ARG A 275 0.83 -5.73 -35.05
N GLU A 276 0.13 -6.53 -34.24
CA GLU A 276 -1.26 -6.91 -34.48
C GLU A 276 -2.21 -5.70 -34.47
N GLN A 277 -2.00 -4.76 -33.55
CA GLN A 277 -2.85 -3.58 -33.38
C GLN A 277 -2.34 -2.35 -34.15
N ASN A 278 -1.18 -2.45 -34.81
CA ASN A 278 -0.47 -1.33 -35.42
C ASN A 278 -0.33 -0.11 -34.47
N LYS A 279 0.02 -0.38 -33.21
CA LYS A 279 0.21 0.64 -32.17
C LYS A 279 1.68 0.69 -31.75
N PRO A 280 2.27 1.87 -31.53
CA PRO A 280 3.61 1.98 -30.98
C PRO A 280 3.70 1.37 -29.57
N ILE A 281 4.89 0.89 -29.21
CA ILE A 281 5.22 0.42 -27.87
C ILE A 281 5.71 1.60 -27.04
N HIS A 282 5.11 1.80 -25.87
CA HIS A 282 5.69 2.60 -24.80
C HIS A 282 6.48 1.65 -23.87
N ALA A 283 7.80 1.74 -23.91
CA ALA A 283 8.69 0.87 -23.16
C ALA A 283 9.37 1.63 -22.02
N VAL A 284 9.27 1.08 -20.81
CA VAL A 284 10.01 1.55 -19.65
C VAL A 284 11.07 0.50 -19.30
N LEU A 285 12.34 0.88 -19.46
CA LEU A 285 13.49 0.01 -19.20
C LEU A 285 14.13 0.40 -17.87
N LEU A 286 14.36 -0.58 -17.01
CA LEU A 286 14.75 -0.37 -15.61
C LEU A 286 15.95 -1.23 -15.23
N TRP A 287 16.84 -0.74 -14.38
CA TRP A 287 17.87 -1.58 -13.77
C TRP A 287 17.32 -2.49 -12.66
N GLY A 288 16.33 -2.01 -11.90
CA GLY A 288 15.76 -2.67 -10.73
C GLY A 288 14.28 -2.35 -10.55
N PRO A 289 13.67 -2.68 -9.40
CA PRO A 289 12.25 -2.42 -9.17
C PRO A 289 11.91 -0.94 -9.37
N PRO A 290 10.73 -0.61 -9.93
CA PRO A 290 10.36 0.72 -10.38
C PRO A 290 9.99 1.62 -9.19
N GLN A 291 10.95 1.95 -8.33
CA GLN A 291 10.72 2.76 -7.14
C GLN A 291 10.73 4.25 -7.48
N THR A 292 11.56 4.68 -8.44
CA THR A 292 11.80 6.08 -8.84
C THR A 292 10.84 6.66 -9.88
N LEU A 293 10.04 5.85 -10.58
CA LEU A 293 9.05 6.33 -11.56
C LEU A 293 7.64 6.52 -10.98
N ARG A 294 7.45 6.20 -9.69
CA ARG A 294 6.13 6.15 -9.06
C ARG A 294 5.52 7.54 -8.85
N GLU A 295 6.34 8.58 -8.72
CA GLU A 295 5.94 9.81 -8.03
C GLU A 295 5.68 11.03 -8.92
N THR A 296 5.66 10.90 -10.26
CA THR A 296 5.54 12.09 -11.14
C THR A 296 4.69 11.88 -12.41
N SER A 297 5.27 11.38 -13.49
CA SER A 297 4.67 11.51 -14.83
C SER A 297 3.57 10.48 -15.13
N LEU A 298 3.65 9.29 -14.55
CA LEU A 298 2.71 8.19 -14.83
C LEU A 298 1.44 8.23 -13.95
N GLU A 299 1.32 9.21 -13.06
CA GLU A 299 0.09 9.46 -12.29
C GLU A 299 -0.93 10.33 -13.06
N SER A 300 -0.48 11.07 -14.09
CA SER A 300 -1.36 11.99 -14.83
C SER A 300 -2.48 11.23 -15.55
N PRO A 301 -3.77 11.57 -15.31
CA PRO A 301 -4.90 10.94 -16.01
C PRO A 301 -4.83 11.08 -17.53
N GLN A 302 -4.29 12.21 -18.03
CA GLN A 302 -4.10 12.45 -19.46
C GLN A 302 -3.03 11.51 -20.04
N VAL A 303 -1.92 11.32 -19.32
CA VAL A 303 -0.87 10.37 -19.72
C VAL A 303 -1.40 8.94 -19.69
N ILE A 304 -2.13 8.55 -18.65
CA ILE A 304 -2.72 7.22 -18.52
C ILE A 304 -3.70 6.94 -19.67
N SER A 305 -4.60 7.88 -19.94
CA SER A 305 -5.55 7.79 -21.06
C SER A 305 -4.83 7.67 -22.41
N LEU A 306 -3.79 8.49 -22.63
CA LEU A 306 -2.96 8.41 -23.82
C LEU A 306 -2.31 7.03 -23.97
N LEU A 307 -1.71 6.50 -22.90
CA LEU A 307 -1.06 5.18 -22.91
C LEU A 307 -2.05 4.06 -23.20
N GLN A 308 -3.25 4.07 -22.60
CA GLN A 308 -4.28 3.06 -22.83
C GLN A 308 -4.83 3.10 -24.27
N GLN A 309 -5.02 4.30 -24.82
CA GLN A 309 -5.66 4.45 -26.13
C GLN A 309 -4.68 4.24 -27.29
N ARG A 310 -3.45 4.74 -27.17
CA ARG A 310 -2.51 4.89 -28.29
C ARG A 310 -1.32 3.96 -28.27
N PHE A 311 -1.01 3.33 -27.13
CA PHE A 311 0.22 2.54 -26.99
C PHE A 311 -0.07 1.10 -26.54
N VAL A 312 0.87 0.21 -26.84
CA VAL A 312 1.06 -1.03 -26.10
C VAL A 312 2.17 -0.79 -25.09
N SER A 313 1.92 -0.98 -23.79
CA SER A 313 2.92 -0.65 -22.77
C SER A 313 3.68 -1.88 -22.27
N THR A 314 4.98 -1.71 -22.01
CA THR A 314 5.85 -2.77 -21.46
C THR A 314 6.80 -2.21 -20.42
N TRP A 315 7.05 -3.01 -19.38
CA TRP A 315 8.17 -2.83 -18.45
C TRP A 315 9.15 -3.96 -18.67
N ALA A 316 10.44 -3.65 -18.78
CA ALA A 316 11.49 -4.66 -18.91
C ALA A 316 12.66 -4.33 -18.00
N LEU A 317 13.08 -5.31 -17.20
CA LEU A 317 14.31 -5.19 -16.44
C LEU A 317 15.50 -5.43 -17.37
N LYS A 318 16.61 -4.74 -17.11
CA LYS A 318 17.87 -4.95 -17.84
C LYS A 318 18.26 -6.44 -17.87
N VAL A 319 18.06 -7.16 -16.76
CA VAL A 319 18.37 -8.59 -16.69
C VAL A 319 17.49 -9.44 -17.60
N ASP A 320 16.20 -9.10 -17.73
CA ASP A 320 15.28 -9.82 -18.62
C ASP A 320 15.65 -9.58 -20.09
N LEU A 321 16.04 -8.35 -20.44
CA LEU A 321 16.55 -8.02 -21.77
C LEU A 321 17.85 -8.77 -22.08
N GLN A 322 18.76 -8.89 -21.11
CA GLN A 322 20.01 -9.66 -21.28
C GLN A 322 19.75 -11.16 -21.45
N ALA A 323 18.69 -11.68 -20.84
CA ALA A 323 18.26 -13.06 -21.06
C ALA A 323 17.69 -13.23 -22.47
N LEU A 324 16.81 -12.32 -22.92
CA LEU A 324 16.24 -12.32 -24.27
C LEU A 324 17.30 -12.16 -25.36
N GLU A 325 18.31 -11.29 -25.16
CA GLU A 325 19.44 -11.12 -26.07
C GLU A 325 20.17 -12.45 -26.33
N LYS A 326 20.23 -13.33 -25.33
CA LYS A 326 20.91 -14.63 -25.41
C LYS A 326 20.01 -15.78 -25.84
N ASP A 327 18.72 -15.52 -26.08
CA ASP A 327 17.78 -16.57 -26.48
C ASP A 327 17.93 -16.89 -27.98
N GLU A 328 18.62 -17.98 -28.28
CA GLU A 328 18.84 -18.47 -29.65
C GLU A 328 17.55 -18.99 -30.31
N ASN A 329 16.50 -19.29 -29.52
CA ASN A 329 15.24 -19.82 -30.04
C ASN A 329 14.35 -18.74 -30.66
N ASP A 330 14.59 -17.46 -30.32
CA ASP A 330 13.87 -16.32 -30.91
C ASP A 330 14.86 -15.24 -31.39
N PRO A 331 15.48 -15.42 -32.58
CA PRO A 331 16.44 -14.48 -33.13
C PRO A 331 15.89 -13.06 -33.30
N VAL A 332 14.58 -12.93 -33.55
CA VAL A 332 13.89 -11.65 -33.76
C VAL A 332 13.83 -10.88 -32.45
N MET A 333 13.49 -11.55 -31.34
CA MET A 333 13.47 -10.95 -30.01
C MET A 333 14.87 -10.73 -29.45
N SER A 334 15.83 -11.61 -29.75
CA SER A 334 17.23 -11.43 -29.39
C SER A 334 17.80 -10.14 -29.99
N GLU A 335 17.62 -9.92 -31.30
CA GLU A 335 18.06 -8.70 -31.98
C GLU A 335 17.34 -7.45 -31.44
N PHE A 336 16.05 -7.58 -31.14
CA PHE A 336 15.28 -6.47 -30.58
C PHE A 336 15.76 -6.10 -29.17
N ALA A 337 15.95 -7.08 -28.29
CA ALA A 337 16.47 -6.87 -26.94
C ALA A 337 17.87 -6.26 -26.95
N LYS A 338 18.75 -6.72 -27.85
CA LYS A 338 20.07 -6.13 -28.09
C LYS A 338 19.99 -4.64 -28.44
N THR A 339 19.06 -4.28 -29.33
CA THR A 339 18.82 -2.87 -29.73
C THR A 339 18.40 -2.02 -28.54
N LEU A 340 17.47 -2.54 -27.71
CA LEU A 340 17.00 -1.82 -26.51
C LEU A 340 18.10 -1.68 -25.46
N LEU A 341 18.93 -2.71 -25.27
CA LEU A 341 20.07 -2.69 -24.34
C LEU A 341 21.14 -1.68 -24.75
N ALA A 342 21.41 -1.54 -26.04
CA ALA A 342 22.36 -0.55 -26.55
C ALA A 342 21.93 0.88 -26.22
N GLU A 343 20.63 1.12 -26.11
CA GLU A 343 20.04 2.45 -25.86
C GLU A 343 19.68 2.71 -24.40
N TYR A 344 19.76 1.69 -23.56
CA TYR A 344 19.47 1.79 -22.14
C TYR A 344 20.54 2.62 -21.40
N LYS A 345 20.08 3.58 -20.59
CA LYS A 345 20.91 4.34 -19.66
C LYS A 345 20.36 4.21 -18.24
N PHE A 346 21.25 4.07 -17.26
CA PHE A 346 20.88 4.01 -15.84
C PHE A 346 20.29 5.35 -15.36
N PRO A 347 19.33 5.36 -14.41
CA PRO A 347 18.66 4.21 -13.78
C PRO A 347 17.46 3.69 -14.56
N VAL A 348 16.91 4.52 -15.45
CA VAL A 348 15.66 4.28 -16.19
C VAL A 348 15.73 4.97 -17.54
N THR A 349 15.35 4.26 -18.60
CA THR A 349 15.12 4.85 -19.93
C THR A 349 13.70 4.53 -20.40
N MET A 350 12.97 5.56 -20.79
CA MET A 350 11.65 5.43 -21.43
C MET A 350 11.82 5.59 -22.93
N MET A 351 11.15 4.75 -23.72
CA MET A 351 11.24 4.73 -25.18
C MET A 351 9.86 4.63 -25.83
N VAL A 352 9.73 5.24 -27.00
CA VAL A 352 8.63 5.03 -27.93
C VAL A 352 9.18 4.27 -29.13
N ILE A 353 8.60 3.11 -29.41
CA ILE A 353 9.09 2.18 -30.44
C ILE A 353 7.96 1.92 -31.43
N ALA A 354 8.22 2.10 -32.71
CA ALA A 354 7.24 1.82 -33.75
C ALA A 354 6.98 0.29 -33.90
N PRO A 355 5.84 -0.13 -34.49
CA PRO A 355 5.53 -1.55 -34.67
C PRO A 355 6.58 -2.35 -35.46
N ASN A 356 7.42 -1.68 -36.24
CA ASN A 356 8.54 -2.28 -36.98
C ASN A 356 9.84 -2.41 -36.16
N ARG A 357 9.79 -2.16 -34.84
CA ARG A 357 10.91 -2.17 -33.87
C ARG A 357 11.86 -0.97 -33.96
N THR A 358 11.57 0.04 -34.77
CA THR A 358 12.37 1.28 -34.80
C THR A 358 12.11 2.13 -33.57
N ILE A 359 13.17 2.53 -32.85
CA ILE A 359 13.07 3.47 -31.73
C ILE A 359 12.82 4.87 -32.31
N VAL A 360 11.67 5.46 -32.00
CA VAL A 360 11.24 6.79 -32.49
C VAL A 360 11.68 7.88 -31.51
N HIS A 361 11.60 7.60 -30.22
CA HIS A 361 11.98 8.55 -29.17
C HIS A 361 12.55 7.78 -27.96
N LYS A 362 13.48 8.41 -27.23
CA LYS A 362 13.99 7.91 -25.96
C LYS A 362 14.28 9.07 -25.01
N VAL A 363 14.13 8.83 -23.71
CA VAL A 363 14.46 9.80 -22.66
C VAL A 363 14.94 9.04 -21.43
N ASN A 364 16.01 9.52 -20.79
CA ASN A 364 16.49 8.96 -19.53
C ASN A 364 15.89 9.75 -18.36
N ALA A 365 15.66 9.07 -17.23
CA ALA A 365 15.11 9.74 -16.04
C ALA A 365 15.99 10.89 -15.52
N ASN A 366 17.31 10.80 -15.66
CA ASN A 366 18.24 11.87 -15.24
C ASN A 366 18.04 13.14 -16.08
N ASP A 367 17.67 13.02 -17.36
CA ASP A 367 17.42 14.17 -18.24
C ASP A 367 16.26 15.04 -17.70
N PHE A 368 15.25 14.42 -17.06
CA PHE A 368 14.14 15.14 -16.41
C PHE A 368 14.58 15.87 -15.13
N PHE A 369 15.49 15.29 -14.35
CA PHE A 369 16.03 15.93 -13.15
C PHE A 369 16.88 17.16 -13.50
N GLU A 370 17.59 17.14 -14.62
CA GLU A 370 18.36 18.28 -15.10
C GLU A 370 17.45 19.40 -15.63
N MET A 371 16.40 19.07 -16.38
CA MET A 371 15.39 20.03 -16.84
C MET A 371 14.64 20.72 -15.69
N THR A 372 14.30 19.99 -14.62
CA THR A 372 13.65 20.61 -13.45
C THR A 372 14.59 21.55 -12.69
N ARG A 373 15.89 21.24 -12.61
CA ARG A 373 16.88 22.16 -12.04
C ARG A 373 17.09 23.41 -12.86
N SER A 374 17.02 23.36 -14.19
CA SER A 374 17.20 24.55 -15.03
C SER A 374 16.00 25.50 -15.00
N VAL A 375 14.78 24.99 -14.78
CA VAL A 375 13.54 25.81 -14.72
C VAL A 375 13.40 26.52 -13.38
N PHE A 376 13.93 25.95 -12.29
CA PHE A 376 13.89 26.57 -10.95
C PHE A 376 15.25 27.15 -10.49
N GLY A 377 16.26 27.13 -11.36
CA GLY A 377 17.64 27.54 -11.08
C GLY A 377 18.03 28.93 -11.61
N THR A 378 17.07 29.80 -11.91
CA THR A 378 17.32 31.23 -12.13
C THR A 378 16.35 32.04 -11.27
N GLY A 379 16.79 32.39 -10.07
CA GLY A 379 16.15 33.28 -9.12
C GLY A 379 17.16 33.70 -8.07
#